data_AF-A0A937RDF8-F1
#
_entry.id   AF-A0A937RDF8-F1
#
_cell.length_a   1.000
_cell.length_b   1.000
_cell.length_c   1.000
_cell.angle_alpha   90.00
_cell.angle_beta   90.00
_cell.angle_gamma   90.00
#
_symmetry.space_group_name_H-M   'P 1'
#
loop_
_entity.id
_entity.type
_entity.pdbx_description
1 polymer ?
#
loop_
_entity_poly.entity_id
_entity_poly.type
_entity_poly.pdbx_seq_one_letter_code
_entity_poly.pdbx_strand_id
1 'polypeptide(L)'
;MIDGDLDDFIALTHPQAVNREALREPPAARGLGPKAFLATAHWLRTAFSDMSFTIEEIVVEGDLVVTHGTMSGRHTGELVVWTPNGEVERAFAPTGRSFTVNHAHFLRFRDGVVVEHWAVRDDQGLAMQAGWIPPTPAFLLRCAIATRRAKRAAKAASTGRA
;
A
#
# COMPACT_ATOMS: atom_id res chain seq x y z
N MET A 1 -6.43 -0.33 -15.16
CA MET A 1 -5.58 0.88 -15.36
C MET A 1 -4.90 1.18 -14.03
N ILE A 2 -3.60 1.53 -14.01
CA ILE A 2 -2.88 1.68 -12.72
C ILE A 2 -3.32 2.91 -11.91
N ASP A 3 -4.04 3.83 -12.57
CA ASP A 3 -4.62 5.05 -11.99
C ASP A 3 -6.00 4.85 -11.36
N GLY A 4 -6.55 3.64 -11.43
CA GLY A 4 -7.97 3.35 -11.26
C GLY A 4 -8.69 4.13 -10.16
N ASP A 5 -9.87 4.63 -10.54
CA ASP A 5 -10.72 5.48 -9.73
C ASP A 5 -11.73 4.67 -8.90
N LEU A 6 -12.62 5.35 -8.18
CA LEU A 6 -13.60 4.66 -7.35
C LEU A 6 -14.52 3.74 -8.16
N ASP A 7 -14.87 4.10 -9.40
CA ASP A 7 -15.78 3.32 -10.22
C ASP A 7 -15.11 2.01 -10.67
N ASP A 8 -13.81 2.05 -10.99
CA ASP A 8 -13.00 0.85 -11.24
C ASP A 8 -13.01 -0.09 -10.02
N PHE A 9 -12.83 0.45 -8.81
CA PHE A 9 -12.88 -0.36 -7.59
C PHE A 9 -14.28 -0.89 -7.30
N ILE A 10 -15.34 -0.12 -7.56
CA ILE A 10 -16.73 -0.57 -7.43
C ILE A 10 -17.01 -1.74 -8.38
N ALA A 11 -16.51 -1.68 -9.61
CA ALA A 11 -16.72 -2.73 -10.60
C ALA A 11 -16.01 -4.06 -10.26
N LEU A 12 -14.88 -4.00 -9.53
CA LEU A 12 -14.00 -5.16 -9.31
C LEU A 12 -13.98 -5.67 -7.86
N THR A 13 -14.52 -4.92 -6.90
CA THR A 13 -14.41 -5.21 -5.47
C THR A 13 -15.79 -5.35 -4.84
N HIS A 14 -16.04 -6.49 -4.18
CA HIS A 14 -17.28 -6.75 -3.45
C HIS A 14 -17.50 -5.69 -2.35
N PRO A 15 -18.74 -5.22 -2.06
CA PRO A 15 -19.00 -4.23 -1.00
C PRO A 15 -18.55 -4.63 0.41
N GLN A 16 -18.38 -5.93 0.64
CA GLN A 16 -17.89 -6.53 1.89
C GLN A 16 -16.45 -7.06 1.77
N ALA A 17 -15.71 -6.65 0.74
CA ALA A 17 -14.36 -7.15 0.54
C ALA A 17 -13.42 -6.73 1.68
N VAL A 18 -12.50 -7.62 2.04
CA VAL A 18 -11.49 -7.36 3.08
C VAL A 18 -10.10 -7.45 2.48
N ASN A 19 -9.26 -6.45 2.78
CA ASN A 19 -7.82 -6.53 2.55
C ASN A 19 -7.11 -6.90 3.87
N ARG A 20 -6.51 -8.09 3.95
CA ARG A 20 -5.80 -8.55 5.16
C ARG A 20 -4.50 -7.77 5.42
N GLU A 21 -3.92 -7.14 4.40
CA GLU A 21 -2.68 -6.35 4.51
C GLU A 21 -2.90 -4.93 5.08
N ALA A 22 -4.15 -4.50 5.22
CA ALA A 22 -4.50 -3.10 5.54
C ALA A 22 -4.05 -2.62 6.93
N LEU A 23 -3.63 -3.52 7.82
CA LEU A 23 -3.34 -3.19 9.23
C LEU A 23 -2.25 -2.12 9.39
N ARG A 24 -1.27 -2.09 8.48
CA ARG A 24 -0.12 -1.16 8.50
C ARG A 24 -0.31 0.04 7.59
N GLU A 25 -1.43 0.08 6.88
CA GLU A 25 -1.84 1.13 5.95
C GLU A 25 -2.66 2.22 6.67
N PRO A 26 -3.07 3.32 5.99
CA PRO A 26 -3.87 4.35 6.62
C PRO A 26 -5.18 3.78 7.18
N PRO A 27 -5.74 4.34 8.28
CA PRO A 27 -7.00 3.87 8.86
C PRO A 27 -8.16 3.77 7.85
N ALA A 28 -8.18 4.62 6.83
CA ALA A 28 -9.19 4.59 5.77
C ALA A 28 -9.17 3.29 4.93
N ALA A 29 -8.04 2.58 4.87
CA ALA A 29 -7.88 1.33 4.15
C ALA A 29 -8.36 0.09 4.93
N ARG A 30 -8.71 0.24 6.22
CA ARG A 30 -9.07 -0.88 7.12
C ARG A 30 -10.56 -1.20 7.14
N GLY A 31 -11.34 -0.49 6.32
CA GLY A 31 -12.77 -0.73 6.16
C GLY A 31 -13.06 -1.88 5.19
N LEU A 32 -14.34 -1.99 4.80
CA LEU A 32 -14.79 -2.96 3.82
C LEU A 32 -14.93 -2.31 2.43
N GLY A 33 -14.75 -3.14 1.41
CA GLY A 33 -15.17 -2.87 0.04
C GLY A 33 -14.34 -1.82 -0.70
N PRO A 34 -14.88 -1.29 -1.83
CA PRO A 34 -14.13 -0.49 -2.80
C PRO A 34 -13.37 0.70 -2.21
N LYS A 35 -13.97 1.43 -1.26
CA LYS A 35 -13.33 2.61 -0.65
C LYS A 35 -12.08 2.27 0.16
N ALA A 36 -12.06 1.10 0.81
CA ALA A 36 -10.92 0.65 1.57
C ALA A 36 -9.75 0.29 0.65
N PHE A 37 -10.02 -0.45 -0.43
CA PHE A 37 -9.02 -0.79 -1.45
C PHE A 37 -8.50 0.44 -2.19
N LEU A 38 -9.36 1.40 -2.51
CA LEU A 38 -8.95 2.68 -3.10
C LEU A 38 -8.02 3.47 -2.16
N ALA A 39 -8.28 3.43 -0.85
CA ALA A 39 -7.40 4.08 0.13
C ALA A 39 -5.99 3.43 0.18
N THR A 40 -5.89 2.11 0.05
CA THR A 40 -4.60 1.40 -0.14
C THR A 40 -3.90 1.90 -1.41
N ALA A 41 -4.62 1.96 -2.53
CA ALA A 41 -4.05 2.40 -3.80
C ALA A 41 -3.56 3.85 -3.76
N HIS A 42 -4.33 4.77 -3.18
CA HIS A 42 -3.91 6.15 -2.99
C HIS A 42 -2.67 6.28 -2.10
N TRP A 43 -2.59 5.48 -1.02
CA TRP A 43 -1.42 5.46 -0.15
C TRP A 43 -0.15 5.06 -0.89
N LEU A 44 -0.20 3.97 -1.68
CA LEU A 44 0.93 3.54 -2.50
C LEU A 44 1.29 4.57 -3.58
N ARG A 45 0.31 5.11 -4.31
CA ARG A 45 0.50 6.14 -5.35
C ARG A 45 1.05 7.46 -4.78
N THR A 46 0.81 7.75 -3.51
CA THR A 46 1.39 8.93 -2.83
C THR A 46 2.87 8.72 -2.55
N ALA A 47 3.29 7.49 -2.24
CA ALA A 47 4.69 7.18 -1.91
C ALA A 47 5.55 6.88 -3.15
N PHE A 48 4.96 6.27 -4.18
CA PHE A 48 5.67 5.74 -5.33
C PHE A 48 5.10 6.28 -6.64
N SER A 49 5.97 6.88 -7.47
CA SER A 49 5.66 7.21 -8.86
C SER A 49 6.05 6.07 -9.79
N ASP A 50 5.59 6.12 -11.04
CA ASP A 50 5.93 5.16 -12.10
C ASP A 50 5.67 3.70 -11.68
N MET A 51 4.63 3.50 -10.84
CA MET A 51 4.29 2.17 -10.37
C MET A 51 3.85 1.31 -11.55
N SER A 52 4.31 0.06 -11.55
CA SER A 52 3.85 -0.97 -12.49
C SER A 52 3.74 -2.31 -11.76
N PHE A 53 2.73 -3.09 -12.13
CA PHE A 53 2.59 -4.48 -11.72
C PHE A 53 2.67 -5.35 -12.97
N THR A 54 3.66 -6.22 -13.02
CA THR A 54 3.79 -7.23 -14.07
C THR A 54 3.36 -8.56 -13.48
N ILE A 55 2.31 -9.14 -14.04
CA ILE A 55 1.87 -10.49 -13.67
C ILE A 55 2.58 -11.47 -14.58
N GLU A 56 3.35 -12.38 -14.00
CA GLU A 56 4.13 -13.38 -14.71
C GLU A 56 3.40 -14.73 -14.71
N GLU A 57 2.76 -15.06 -13.59
CA GLU A 57 2.01 -16.30 -13.42
C GLU A 57 0.65 -16.04 -12.77
N ILE A 58 -0.34 -16.83 -13.19
CA ILE A 58 -1.67 -16.86 -12.59
C ILE A 58 -2.07 -18.32 -12.39
N VAL A 59 -2.49 -18.64 -11.16
CA VAL A 59 -3.07 -19.93 -10.81
C VAL A 59 -4.50 -19.69 -10.32
N VAL A 60 -5.44 -20.51 -10.78
CA VAL A 60 -6.84 -20.45 -10.38
C VAL A 60 -7.24 -21.81 -9.81
N GLU A 61 -7.74 -21.82 -8.58
CA GLU A 61 -8.28 -23.00 -7.91
C GLU A 61 -9.61 -22.64 -7.24
N GLY A 62 -10.72 -23.11 -7.80
CA GLY A 62 -12.05 -22.78 -7.30
C GLY A 62 -12.32 -21.28 -7.31
N ASP A 63 -12.53 -20.71 -6.13
CA ASP A 63 -12.79 -19.28 -5.92
C ASP A 63 -11.51 -18.47 -5.63
N LEU A 64 -10.34 -19.10 -5.62
CA LEU A 64 -9.05 -18.48 -5.33
C LEU A 64 -8.26 -18.24 -6.62
N VAL A 65 -7.82 -17.00 -6.81
CA VAL A 65 -6.85 -16.62 -7.84
C VAL A 65 -5.57 -16.19 -7.13
N VAL A 66 -4.45 -16.79 -7.53
CA VAL A 66 -3.11 -16.40 -7.07
C VAL A 66 -2.37 -15.83 -8.26
N THR A 67 -1.86 -14.61 -8.10
CA THR A 67 -0.95 -13.99 -9.08
C THR A 67 0.44 -13.96 -8.48
N HIS A 68 1.45 -14.19 -9.32
CA HIS A 68 2.86 -13.99 -8.98
C HIS A 68 3.52 -13.15 -10.07
N GLY A 69 4.40 -12.24 -9.66
CA GLY A 69 5.15 -11.39 -10.55
C GLY A 69 5.84 -10.26 -9.80
N THR A 70 6.00 -9.12 -10.45
CA THR A 70 6.81 -8.01 -9.92
C THR A 70 6.02 -6.72 -9.76
N MET A 71 6.32 -5.99 -8.68
CA MET A 71 5.95 -4.58 -8.51
C MET A 71 7.20 -3.71 -8.70
N SER A 72 7.13 -2.74 -9.59
CA SER A 72 8.17 -1.72 -9.77
C SER A 72 7.64 -0.33 -9.43
N GLY A 73 8.54 0.60 -9.13
CA GLY A 73 8.19 2.00 -8.94
C GLY A 73 9.41 2.85 -8.55
N ARG A 74 9.18 4.14 -8.27
CA ARG A 74 10.19 5.07 -7.75
C ARG A 74 9.70 5.75 -6.48
N HIS A 75 10.50 5.71 -5.42
CA HIS A 75 10.17 6.32 -4.13
C HIS A 75 10.33 7.84 -4.14
N THR A 76 9.24 8.53 -4.50
CA THR A 76 9.18 9.98 -4.75
C THR A 76 8.34 10.74 -3.73
N GLY A 77 7.49 10.06 -2.95
CA GLY A 77 6.77 10.64 -1.82
C GLY A 77 7.10 10.00 -0.48
N GLU A 78 6.43 10.43 0.58
CA GLU A 78 6.59 9.84 1.92
C GLU A 78 5.75 8.56 2.04
N LEU A 79 6.39 7.44 2.33
CA LEU A 79 5.66 6.23 2.76
C LEU A 79 5.40 6.29 4.26
N VAL A 80 4.19 6.67 4.65
CA VAL A 80 3.74 6.64 6.05
C VAL A 80 3.30 5.21 6.40
N VAL A 81 3.59 4.74 7.60
CA VAL A 81 3.17 3.43 8.13
C VAL A 81 2.50 3.65 9.48
N TRP A 82 1.42 2.91 9.74
CA TRP A 82 0.59 3.07 10.92
C TRP A 82 0.67 1.87 11.87
N THR A 83 0.48 2.13 13.16
CA THR A 83 0.27 1.11 14.17
C THR A 83 -1.07 0.40 13.97
N PRO A 84 -1.27 -0.80 14.55
CA PRO A 84 -2.57 -1.46 14.57
C PRO A 84 -3.71 -0.59 15.13
N ASN A 85 -3.40 0.36 16.01
CA ASN A 85 -4.38 1.28 16.60
C ASN A 85 -4.68 2.51 15.71
N GLY A 86 -4.05 2.63 14.54
CA GLY A 86 -4.32 3.70 13.58
C GLY A 86 -3.50 4.97 13.81
N GLU A 87 -2.48 4.92 14.67
CA GLU A 87 -1.56 6.02 14.89
C GLU A 87 -0.39 5.95 13.90
N VAL A 88 0.17 7.10 13.50
CA VAL A 88 1.38 7.12 12.67
C VAL A 88 2.55 6.53 13.46
N GLU A 89 3.13 5.46 12.97
CA GLU A 89 4.34 4.87 13.56
C GLU A 89 5.59 5.58 13.05
N ARG A 90 5.74 5.64 11.72
CA ARG A 90 6.90 6.18 11.02
C ARG A 90 6.51 6.65 9.62
N ALA A 91 7.27 7.57 9.07
CA ALA A 91 7.29 7.87 7.65
C ALA A 91 8.72 7.67 7.09
N PHE A 92 8.81 7.05 5.92
CA PHE A 92 10.04 6.95 5.15
C PHE A 92 10.10 8.11 4.16
N ALA A 93 11.17 8.91 4.25
CA ALA A 93 11.35 10.07 3.39
C ALA A 93 11.76 9.64 1.97
N PRO A 94 11.30 10.33 0.92
CA PRO A 94 11.61 9.95 -0.46
C PRO A 94 13.11 9.89 -0.71
N THR A 95 13.54 8.84 -1.38
CA THR A 95 14.95 8.61 -1.74
C THR A 95 15.23 8.84 -3.21
N GLY A 96 14.18 8.96 -4.03
CA GLY A 96 14.26 9.08 -5.48
C GLY A 96 14.72 7.80 -6.17
N ARG A 97 14.93 6.70 -5.43
CA ARG A 97 15.40 5.42 -5.99
C ARG A 97 14.25 4.62 -6.58
N SER A 98 14.55 3.92 -7.66
CA SER A 98 13.66 2.93 -8.25
C SER A 98 13.82 1.57 -7.57
N PHE A 99 12.77 0.77 -7.62
CA PHE A 99 12.79 -0.62 -7.16
C PHE A 99 12.01 -1.52 -8.13
N THR A 100 12.28 -2.81 -8.08
CA THR A 100 11.49 -3.88 -8.68
C THR A 100 11.59 -5.10 -7.77
N VAL A 101 10.45 -5.60 -7.27
CA VAL A 101 10.39 -6.59 -6.21
C VAL A 101 9.30 -7.63 -6.46
N ASN A 102 9.51 -8.85 -5.98
CA ASN A 102 8.57 -9.95 -6.18
C ASN A 102 7.37 -9.85 -5.24
N HIS A 103 6.20 -10.08 -5.81
CA HIS A 103 4.91 -10.06 -5.13
C HIS A 103 4.11 -11.30 -5.53
N ALA A 104 3.40 -11.87 -4.56
CA ALA A 104 2.32 -12.81 -4.80
C ALA A 104 1.04 -12.28 -4.16
N HIS A 105 -0.02 -12.14 -4.94
CA HIS A 105 -1.33 -11.68 -4.44
C HIS A 105 -2.34 -12.80 -4.54
N PHE A 106 -3.02 -13.05 -3.42
CA PHE A 106 -4.10 -14.00 -3.31
C PHE A 106 -5.41 -13.22 -3.27
N LEU A 107 -6.32 -13.59 -4.17
CA LEU A 107 -7.60 -12.93 -4.38
C LEU A 107 -8.69 -13.98 -4.33
N ARG A 108 -9.58 -13.89 -3.35
CA ARG A 108 -10.80 -14.70 -3.33
C ARG A 108 -11.90 -13.96 -4.07
N PHE A 109 -12.61 -14.67 -4.95
CA PHE A 109 -13.70 -14.13 -5.76
C PHE A 109 -15.05 -14.65 -5.29
N ARG A 110 -16.07 -13.79 -5.40
CA ARG A 110 -17.49 -14.17 -5.29
C ARG A 110 -18.29 -13.30 -6.25
N ASP A 111 -19.23 -13.89 -6.98
CA ASP A 111 -20.07 -13.19 -7.95
C ASP A 111 -19.27 -12.37 -8.98
N GLY A 112 -18.11 -12.89 -9.39
CA GLY A 112 -17.23 -12.27 -10.38
C GLY A 112 -16.36 -11.12 -9.86
N VAL A 113 -16.40 -10.79 -8.57
CA VAL A 113 -15.62 -9.69 -7.96
C VAL A 113 -14.79 -10.16 -6.77
N VAL A 114 -13.74 -9.42 -6.42
CA VAL A 114 -12.85 -9.72 -5.29
C VAL A 114 -13.59 -9.51 -3.97
N VAL A 115 -13.66 -10.53 -3.12
CA VAL A 115 -14.23 -10.47 -1.76
C VAL A 115 -13.14 -10.56 -0.68
N GLU A 116 -11.93 -10.99 -1.03
CA GLU A 116 -10.83 -11.04 -0.06
C GLU A 116 -9.48 -10.90 -0.76
N HIS A 117 -8.54 -10.21 -0.13
CA HIS A 117 -7.17 -10.04 -0.61
C HIS A 117 -6.15 -10.23 0.52
N TRP A 118 -5.06 -10.94 0.24
CA TRP A 118 -3.82 -10.94 1.03
C TRP A 118 -2.61 -11.13 0.12
N ALA A 119 -1.41 -10.79 0.60
CA ALA A 119 -0.23 -10.81 -0.25
C ALA A 119 1.03 -11.26 0.48
N VAL A 120 1.97 -11.79 -0.29
CA VAL A 120 3.37 -11.93 0.11
C VAL A 120 4.17 -10.96 -0.73
N ARG A 121 4.88 -10.04 -0.07
CA ARG A 121 5.65 -8.98 -0.72
C ARG A 121 7.11 -9.05 -0.28
N ASP A 122 8.03 -8.80 -1.21
CA ASP A 122 9.44 -8.61 -0.89
C ASP A 122 9.72 -7.19 -0.35
N ASP A 123 9.16 -6.91 0.84
CA ASP A 123 9.33 -5.63 1.53
C ASP A 123 10.80 -5.37 1.91
N GLN A 124 11.60 -6.43 2.13
CA GLN A 124 13.03 -6.30 2.41
C GLN A 124 13.81 -5.89 1.17
N GLY A 125 13.56 -6.53 0.02
CA GLY A 125 14.13 -6.14 -1.26
C GLY A 125 13.76 -4.71 -1.62
N LEU A 126 12.51 -4.30 -1.34
CA LEU A 126 12.08 -2.91 -1.51
C LEU A 126 12.92 -1.99 -0.62
N ALA A 127 13.05 -2.28 0.67
CA ALA A 127 13.81 -1.47 1.60
C ALA A 127 15.29 -1.34 1.21
N MET A 128 15.91 -2.40 0.69
CA MET A 128 17.29 -2.39 0.20
C MET A 128 17.42 -1.54 -1.07
N GLN A 129 16.57 -1.77 -2.08
CA GLN A 129 16.61 -1.02 -3.36
C GLN A 129 16.25 0.46 -3.17
N ALA A 130 15.27 0.75 -2.30
CA ALA A 130 14.90 2.11 -1.91
C ALA A 130 15.97 2.81 -1.07
N GLY A 131 17.01 2.11 -0.59
CA GLY A 131 18.12 2.68 0.17
C GLY A 131 17.82 2.95 1.63
N TRP A 132 16.88 2.22 2.22
CA TRP A 132 16.54 2.32 3.64
C TRP A 132 17.47 1.46 4.51
N ILE A 133 18.04 0.41 3.92
CA ILE A 133 18.90 -0.56 4.60
C ILE A 133 20.20 -0.74 3.79
N PRO A 134 21.39 -0.46 4.37
CA PRO A 134 21.57 0.23 5.65
C PRO A 134 21.17 1.71 5.56
N PRO A 135 20.60 2.30 6.62
CA PRO A 135 20.21 3.70 6.60
C PRO A 135 21.43 4.61 6.80
N THR A 136 21.43 5.78 6.14
CA THR A 136 22.38 6.86 6.45
C THR A 136 21.85 7.76 7.56
N PRO A 137 22.72 8.46 8.34
CA PRO A 137 22.25 9.44 9.33
C PRO A 137 21.35 10.53 8.74
N ALA A 138 21.67 11.00 7.53
CA ALA A 138 20.86 11.98 6.81
C ALA A 138 19.46 11.42 6.45
N PHE A 139 19.38 10.17 6.03
CA PHE A 139 18.10 9.50 5.78
C PHE A 139 17.27 9.38 7.07
N LEU A 140 17.87 8.97 8.18
CA LEU A 140 17.18 8.87 9.47
C LEU A 140 16.62 10.22 9.94
N LEU A 141 17.39 11.31 9.78
CA LEU A 141 16.92 12.66 10.11
C LEU A 141 15.70 13.06 9.26
N ARG A 142 15.75 12.80 7.94
CA ARG A 142 14.61 13.09 7.05
C ARG A 142 13.38 12.27 7.42
N CYS A 143 13.53 10.97 7.74
CA CYS A 143 12.44 10.13 8.23
C CYS A 143 11.86 10.65 9.55
N ALA A 144 12.69 11.16 10.46
CA ALA A 144 12.21 11.75 11.72
C ALA A 144 11.37 13.02 11.47
N ILE A 145 11.79 13.88 10.55
CA ILE A 145 11.05 15.09 10.14
C ILE A 145 9.72 14.68 9.49
N ALA A 146 9.76 13.77 8.51
CA ALA A 146 8.58 13.22 7.83
C ALA A 146 7.57 12.65 8.84
N THR A 147 8.05 11.83 9.78
CA THR A 147 7.21 11.21 10.82
C THR A 147 6.54 12.26 11.70
N ARG A 148 7.27 13.30 12.13
CA ARG A 148 6.68 14.40 12.93
C ARG A 148 5.60 15.14 12.14
N ARG A 149 5.82 15.37 10.86
CA ARG A 149 4.88 16.06 9.98
C ARG A 149 3.61 15.23 9.76
N ALA A 150 3.75 13.94 9.48
CA ALA A 150 2.66 12.98 9.37
C ALA A 150 1.84 12.87 10.67
N LYS A 151 2.49 12.80 11.84
CA LYS A 151 1.82 12.82 13.15
C LYS A 151 1.00 14.10 13.37
N ARG A 152 1.55 15.27 13.01
CA ARG A 152 0.82 16.56 13.12
C ARG A 152 -0.38 16.59 12.19
N ALA A 153 -0.25 16.14 10.94
CA ALA A 153 -1.34 16.08 9.98
C ALA A 153 -2.46 15.14 10.44
N ALA A 154 -2.11 13.95 10.93
CA ALA A 154 -3.08 12.99 11.47
C ALA A 154 -3.85 13.56 12.68
N LYS A 155 -3.17 14.26 13.60
CA LYS A 155 -3.82 14.93 14.73
C LYS A 155 -4.77 16.05 14.29
N ALA A 156 -4.38 16.85 13.30
CA ALA A 156 -5.24 17.91 12.77
C ALA A 156 -6.52 17.34 12.14
N ALA A 157 -6.40 16.22 11.40
CA ALA A 157 -7.54 15.54 10.79
C ALA A 157 -8.51 14.94 11.83
N SER A 158 -8.01 14.48 12.99
CA SER A 158 -8.88 13.99 14.07
C SER A 158 -9.59 15.11 14.82
N THR A 159 -8.99 16.30 14.95
CA THR A 159 -9.60 17.44 15.67
C THR A 159 -10.63 18.22 14.86
N GLY A 160 -10.58 18.16 13.51
CA GLY A 160 -11.52 18.84 12.63
C GLY A 160 -12.80 18.06 12.31
N ARG A 161 -13.00 16.88 12.93
CA ARG A 161 -14.20 16.03 12.80
C ARG A 161 -15.13 16.10 14.03
N ALA A 162 -14.94 17.07 14.91
CA ALA A 162 -15.81 17.34 16.06
C ALA A 162 -16.80 18.46 15.75
#